data_AF-A0A6A6FAA5-F1
#
_entry.id   AF-A0A6A6FAA5-F1
#
_cell.length_a   1.000
_cell.length_b   1.000
_cell.length_c   1.000
_cell.angle_alpha   90.00
_cell.angle_beta   90.00
_cell.angle_gamma   90.00
#
_symmetry.space_group_name_H-M   'P 1'
#
loop_
_entity.id
_entity.type
_entity.pdbx_description
1 polymer ?
#
loop_
_entity_poly.entity_id
_entity_poly.type
_entity_poly.pdbx_seq_one_letter_code
_entity_poly.pdbx_strand_id
1 'polypeptide(L)'
;MFFPSPRNTLDALELLCQDARATKIIVSASPGALVRGIVDRRSMHQVEVLPLEQLLHETPVSRPPFTAMFEGYRFKTWVLLHTSGSTGNPKIVHIKHGLVSAVDTYRILQHPTRFVNDRIFVPFPPFHLAGLNYGLPIALWYDATMVLPPAGAPLSAELCHTVHLHGRAEHSMLTPSLINEFAKNDTWRAQLGRLKSLTYSGGPLADDVADMLSKYTKLNSSMGATEYGGIPQLPKEDGDWQYFKFDTESAGLEFRETEQAGLYEMVFLDEYHSKDLFTKHPTKSGLWKYEARLDDMIVLSNGEKLNPVQMEGLITTCPAVKGCLVVG
;
A
#
# COMPACT_ATOMS: atom_id res chain seq x y z
N MET A 1 -3.94 5.02 17.61
CA MET A 1 -5.20 5.42 16.92
C MET A 1 -5.65 4.28 16.02
N PHE A 2 -6.95 4.03 15.86
CA PHE A 2 -7.46 2.96 14.98
C PHE A 2 -8.10 3.56 13.72
N PHE A 3 -7.73 3.05 12.54
CA PHE A 3 -8.30 3.47 11.25
C PHE A 3 -9.11 2.32 10.62
N PRO A 4 -10.39 2.14 11.00
CA PRO A 4 -11.24 1.11 10.40
C PRO A 4 -11.61 1.44 8.96
N SER A 5 -11.90 0.41 8.17
CA SER A 5 -12.41 0.60 6.81
C SER A 5 -13.87 1.07 6.87
N PRO A 6 -14.27 2.10 6.10
CA PRO A 6 -15.67 2.50 5.98
C PRO A 6 -16.51 1.46 5.20
N ARG A 7 -15.88 0.41 4.68
CA ARG A 7 -16.52 -0.69 3.95
C ARG A 7 -16.93 -1.86 4.87
N ASN A 8 -16.58 -1.79 6.15
CA ASN A 8 -16.97 -2.82 7.12
C ASN A 8 -18.48 -2.81 7.32
N THR A 9 -19.05 -3.99 7.61
CA THR A 9 -20.40 -4.07 8.17
C THR A 9 -20.41 -3.46 9.57
N LEU A 10 -21.60 -3.09 10.05
CA LEU A 10 -21.74 -2.54 11.40
C LEU A 10 -21.29 -3.54 12.47
N ASP A 11 -21.65 -4.82 12.31
CA ASP A 11 -21.26 -5.89 13.24
C ASP A 11 -19.74 -6.11 13.25
N ALA A 12 -19.09 -6.12 12.09
CA ALA A 12 -17.64 -6.25 11.99
C ALA A 12 -16.92 -5.04 12.61
N LEU A 13 -17.42 -3.83 12.38
CA LEU A 13 -16.87 -2.63 12.99
C LEU A 13 -17.03 -2.64 14.52
N GLU A 14 -18.16 -3.12 15.03
CA GLU A 14 -18.42 -3.25 16.46
C GLU A 14 -17.42 -4.18 17.15
N LEU A 15 -17.16 -5.35 16.56
CA LEU A 15 -16.15 -6.29 17.03
C LEU A 15 -14.75 -5.66 16.99
N LEU A 16 -14.38 -5.00 15.90
CA LEU A 16 -13.11 -4.31 15.77
C LEU A 16 -12.92 -3.20 16.82
N CYS A 17 -13.97 -2.41 17.11
CA CYS A 17 -13.93 -1.42 18.19
C CYS A 17 -13.77 -2.08 19.57
N GLN A 18 -14.32 -3.28 19.76
CA GLN A 18 -14.18 -4.10 20.98
C GLN A 18 -12.73 -4.55 21.15
N ASP A 19 -12.17 -5.17 20.10
CA ASP A 19 -10.81 -5.69 20.08
C ASP A 19 -9.77 -4.57 20.23
N ALA A 20 -9.99 -3.44 19.57
CA ALA A 20 -9.16 -2.24 19.70
C ALA A 20 -9.31 -1.52 21.05
N ARG A 21 -10.26 -1.96 21.91
CA ARG A 21 -10.62 -1.30 23.18
C ARG A 21 -10.90 0.19 23.00
N ALA A 22 -11.59 0.54 21.92
CA ALA A 22 -11.87 1.92 21.57
C ALA A 22 -12.84 2.55 22.58
N THR A 23 -12.43 3.64 23.22
CA THR A 23 -13.23 4.43 24.17
C THR A 23 -13.64 5.80 23.62
N LYS A 24 -13.00 6.22 22.52
CA LYS A 24 -13.25 7.50 21.84
C LYS A 24 -13.40 7.25 20.35
N ILE A 25 -14.22 8.07 19.70
CA ILE A 25 -14.37 8.08 18.26
C ILE A 25 -14.23 9.51 17.74
N ILE A 26 -13.43 9.69 16.69
CA ILE A 26 -13.30 10.96 16.00
C ILE A 26 -14.32 10.96 14.84
N VAL A 27 -15.21 11.94 14.82
CA VAL A 27 -16.32 12.02 13.86
C VAL A 27 -16.24 13.31 13.06
N SER A 28 -16.73 13.29 11.82
CA SER A 28 -17.00 14.52 11.06
C SER A 28 -18.25 15.21 11.61
N ALA A 29 -18.41 16.51 11.32
CA ALA A 29 -19.63 17.27 11.61
C ALA A 29 -20.91 16.64 11.04
N SER A 30 -20.77 15.83 9.97
CA SER A 30 -21.85 15.07 9.34
C SER A 30 -21.42 13.61 9.19
N PRO A 31 -21.59 12.78 10.23
CA PRO A 31 -21.13 11.39 10.20
C PRO A 31 -22.00 10.54 9.27
N GLY A 32 -21.34 9.64 8.52
CA GLY A 32 -22.02 8.66 7.67
C GLY A 32 -22.86 7.65 8.47
N ALA A 33 -23.68 6.86 7.77
CA ALA A 33 -24.58 5.88 8.40
C ALA A 33 -23.83 4.85 9.29
N LEU A 34 -22.66 4.36 8.84
CA LEU A 34 -21.85 3.41 9.59
C LEU A 34 -21.36 3.99 10.93
N VAL A 35 -20.93 5.25 10.93
CA VAL A 35 -20.44 5.95 12.13
C VAL A 35 -21.58 6.22 13.12
N ARG A 36 -22.77 6.61 12.62
CA ARG A 36 -23.95 6.77 13.48
C ARG A 36 -24.35 5.43 14.12
N GLY A 37 -24.39 4.36 13.32
CA GLY A 37 -24.71 3.03 13.82
C GLY A 37 -23.76 2.54 14.91
N ILE A 38 -22.44 2.80 14.81
CA ILE A 38 -21.49 2.37 15.84
C ILE A 38 -21.61 3.20 17.13
N VAL A 39 -21.91 4.50 17.01
CA VAL A 39 -22.16 5.38 18.15
C VAL A 39 -23.44 4.98 18.89
N ASP A 40 -24.47 4.55 18.17
CA ASP A 40 -25.74 4.08 18.77
C ASP A 40 -25.57 2.75 19.51
N ARG A 41 -24.72 1.85 18.99
CA ARG A 41 -24.47 0.54 19.60
C ARG A 41 -23.45 0.56 20.74
N ARG A 42 -22.48 1.48 20.68
CA ARG A 42 -21.39 1.55 21.66
C ARG A 42 -21.25 2.94 22.24
N SER A 43 -21.36 3.02 23.57
CA SER A 43 -21.02 4.24 24.31
C SER A 43 -19.52 4.54 24.16
N MET A 44 -19.21 5.58 23.40
CA MET A 44 -17.86 6.09 23.17
C MET A 44 -17.90 7.62 23.26
N HIS A 45 -16.82 8.22 23.78
CA HIS A 45 -16.70 9.67 23.79
C HIS A 45 -16.45 10.17 22.36
N GLN A 46 -17.41 10.94 21.83
CA GLN A 46 -17.34 11.51 20.50
C GLN A 46 -16.51 12.79 20.52
N VAL A 47 -15.55 12.88 19.61
CA VAL A 47 -14.73 14.07 19.37
C VAL A 47 -14.97 14.48 17.93
N GLU A 48 -15.59 15.64 17.72
CA GLU A 48 -15.75 16.18 16.37
C GLU A 48 -14.38 16.67 15.85
N VAL A 49 -14.02 16.27 14.63
CA VAL A 49 -12.82 16.78 13.97
C VAL A 49 -13.07 18.20 13.48
N LEU A 50 -12.12 19.10 13.74
CA LEU A 50 -12.19 20.46 13.24
C LEU A 50 -12.10 20.48 11.70
N PRO A 51 -12.77 21.42 11.02
CA PRO A 51 -12.57 21.67 9.60
C PRO A 51 -11.10 21.92 9.27
N LEU A 52 -10.69 21.56 8.05
CA LEU A 52 -9.29 21.67 7.63
C LEU A 52 -8.77 23.11 7.75
N GLU A 53 -9.59 24.10 7.44
CA GLU A 53 -9.25 25.52 7.52
C GLU A 53 -8.94 25.96 8.95
N GLN A 54 -9.59 25.34 9.94
CA GLN A 54 -9.31 25.59 11.36
C GLN A 54 -8.06 24.85 11.83
N LEU A 55 -7.84 23.61 11.35
CA LEU A 55 -6.63 22.84 11.65
C LEU A 55 -5.37 23.49 11.07
N LEU A 56 -5.50 24.19 9.94
CA LEU A 56 -4.42 24.90 9.26
C LEU A 56 -4.33 26.39 9.65
N HIS A 57 -5.15 26.85 10.60
CA HIS A 57 -5.14 28.25 11.01
C HIS A 57 -3.78 28.62 11.63
N GLU A 58 -3.26 29.80 11.29
CA GLU A 58 -1.90 30.23 11.69
C GLU A 58 -1.75 30.53 13.19
N THR A 59 -2.87 30.53 13.94
CA THR A 59 -2.83 30.79 15.39
C THR A 59 -1.98 29.74 16.10
N PRO A 60 -0.90 30.16 16.78
CA PRO A 60 -0.07 29.23 17.52
C PRO A 60 -0.86 28.54 18.62
N VAL A 61 -0.82 27.21 18.64
CA VAL A 61 -1.36 26.41 19.73
C VAL A 61 -0.26 26.00 20.69
N SER A 62 -0.59 25.88 21.97
CA SER A 62 0.35 25.33 22.96
C SER A 62 0.71 23.90 22.57
N ARG A 63 2.01 23.63 22.41
CA ARG A 63 2.48 22.28 22.10
C ARG A 63 2.37 21.45 23.38
N PRO A 64 1.57 20.36 23.40
CA PRO A 64 1.57 19.48 24.56
C PRO A 64 2.99 18.92 24.75
N PRO A 65 3.47 18.79 26.00
CA PRO A 65 4.78 18.23 26.24
C PRO A 65 4.80 16.77 25.76
N PHE A 66 5.55 16.50 24.70
CA PHE A 66 5.79 15.15 24.21
C PHE A 66 7.29 14.86 24.28
N THR A 67 7.71 14.19 25.35
CA THR A 67 9.12 13.91 25.68
C THR A 67 9.52 12.46 25.36
N ALA A 68 8.89 11.87 24.35
CA ALA A 68 9.17 10.50 23.94
C ALA A 68 10.46 10.41 23.13
N MET A 69 11.34 9.48 23.51
CA MET A 69 12.51 9.11 22.71
C MET A 69 12.22 7.86 21.89
N PHE A 70 12.82 7.76 20.70
CA PHE A 70 12.65 6.62 19.78
C PHE A 70 12.87 5.28 20.49
N GLU A 71 13.96 5.15 21.25
CA GLU A 71 14.30 3.91 21.96
C GLU A 71 13.16 3.41 22.86
N GLY A 72 12.48 4.31 23.58
CA GLY A 72 11.37 3.96 24.47
C GLY A 72 10.02 3.74 23.78
N TYR A 73 9.91 4.04 22.48
CA TYR A 73 8.65 4.01 21.73
C TYR A 73 8.66 3.08 20.52
N ARG A 74 9.81 2.67 20.00
CA ARG A 74 9.91 1.87 18.76
C ARG A 74 9.06 0.60 18.76
N PHE A 75 8.85 0.00 19.92
CA PHE A 75 8.00 -1.20 20.06
C PHE A 75 6.56 -0.94 20.51
N LYS A 76 6.21 0.31 20.82
CA LYS A 76 4.83 0.71 21.15
C LYS A 76 4.00 0.84 19.88
N THR A 77 2.69 0.62 20.02
CA THR A 77 1.73 0.78 18.92
C THR A 77 1.57 2.25 18.54
N TRP A 78 1.82 2.56 17.27
CA TRP A 78 1.51 3.84 16.64
C TRP A 78 0.05 3.88 16.20
N VAL A 79 -0.34 2.93 15.35
CA VAL A 79 -1.70 2.79 14.83
C VAL A 79 -2.17 1.35 14.87
N LEU A 80 -3.48 1.18 14.96
CA LEU A 80 -4.16 -0.07 14.74
C LEU A 80 -4.75 -0.04 13.33
N LEU A 81 -4.55 -1.13 12.60
CA LEU A 81 -5.20 -1.43 11.33
C LEU A 81 -5.97 -2.74 11.47
N HIS A 82 -6.68 -3.15 10.42
CA HIS A 82 -7.32 -4.46 10.39
C HIS A 82 -7.12 -5.13 9.04
N THR A 83 -7.05 -6.46 9.06
CA THR A 83 -7.11 -7.29 7.85
C THR A 83 -8.50 -7.88 7.73
N SER A 84 -8.98 -8.07 6.50
CA SER A 84 -10.33 -8.58 6.21
C SER A 84 -10.57 -9.98 6.79
N GLY A 85 -9.51 -10.77 7.00
CA GLY A 85 -9.58 -12.16 7.43
C GLY A 85 -10.13 -13.05 6.30
N SER A 86 -9.35 -14.03 5.84
CA SER A 86 -9.80 -14.94 4.77
C SER A 86 -10.87 -15.95 5.22
N THR A 87 -11.03 -16.17 6.53
CA THR A 87 -11.90 -17.22 7.09
C THR A 87 -12.68 -16.81 8.35
N GLY A 88 -12.84 -15.51 8.63
CA GLY A 88 -13.56 -15.08 9.84
C GLY A 88 -13.64 -13.57 10.02
N ASN A 89 -13.87 -13.12 11.26
CA ASN A 89 -13.95 -11.71 11.59
C ASN A 89 -12.62 -10.98 11.31
N PRO A 90 -12.67 -9.70 10.87
CA PRO A 90 -11.47 -8.89 10.68
C PRO A 90 -10.60 -8.85 11.94
N LYS A 91 -9.27 -8.93 11.76
CA LYS A 91 -8.31 -8.99 12.88
C LYS A 91 -7.54 -7.68 12.99
N ILE A 92 -7.38 -7.20 14.22
CA ILE A 92 -6.55 -6.03 14.51
C ILE A 92 -5.07 -6.35 14.28
N VAL A 93 -4.37 -5.45 13.60
CA VAL A 93 -2.91 -5.45 13.44
C VAL A 93 -2.32 -4.24 14.14
N HIS A 94 -1.37 -4.49 15.04
CA HIS A 94 -0.66 -3.46 15.79
C HIS A 94 0.56 -2.98 15.01
N ILE A 95 0.47 -1.80 14.42
CA ILE A 95 1.61 -1.16 13.73
C ILE A 95 2.44 -0.44 14.77
N LYS A 96 3.71 -0.81 14.90
CA LYS A 96 4.65 -0.23 15.88
C LYS A 96 5.29 1.05 15.35
N HIS A 97 5.71 1.95 16.24
CA HIS A 97 6.44 3.16 15.84
C HIS A 97 7.72 2.87 15.06
N GLY A 98 8.46 1.82 15.45
CA GLY A 98 9.71 1.46 14.79
C GLY A 98 9.52 1.12 13.30
N LEU A 99 8.39 0.50 12.94
CA LEU A 99 8.09 0.18 11.55
C LEU A 99 7.92 1.43 10.69
N VAL A 100 7.14 2.41 11.18
CA VAL A 100 6.98 3.66 10.43
C VAL A 100 8.27 4.50 10.46
N SER A 101 9.00 4.53 11.57
CA SER A 101 10.28 5.24 11.67
C SER A 101 11.36 4.66 10.77
N ALA A 102 11.30 3.38 10.40
CA ALA A 102 12.20 2.81 9.39
C ALA A 102 12.05 3.51 8.03
N VAL A 103 10.87 4.08 7.72
CA VAL A 103 10.72 4.89 6.51
C VAL A 103 11.49 6.20 6.62
N ASP A 104 11.76 6.75 7.80
CA ASP A 104 12.64 7.92 7.95
C ASP A 104 14.08 7.59 7.55
N THR A 105 14.54 6.35 7.81
CA THR A 105 15.91 5.95 7.51
C THR A 105 16.16 5.80 6.01
N TYR A 106 15.12 5.62 5.17
CA TYR A 106 15.34 5.49 3.73
C TYR A 106 15.88 6.77 3.08
N ARG A 107 15.75 7.94 3.73
CA ARG A 107 16.33 9.20 3.23
C ARG A 107 17.85 9.25 3.30
N ILE A 108 18.45 8.50 4.24
CA ILE A 108 19.89 8.47 4.48
C ILE A 108 20.59 7.28 3.79
N LEU A 109 19.83 6.44 3.09
CA LEU A 109 20.39 5.39 2.26
C LEU A 109 21.13 6.00 1.07
N GLN A 110 22.18 5.31 0.61
CA GLN A 110 23.08 5.80 -0.45
C GLN A 110 22.37 6.08 -1.79
N HIS A 111 21.12 5.64 -1.93
CA HIS A 111 20.25 5.90 -3.06
C HIS A 111 18.99 6.65 -2.58
N PRO A 112 19.05 7.98 -2.42
CA PRO A 112 17.95 8.75 -1.84
C PRO A 112 16.66 8.55 -2.62
N THR A 113 15.57 8.52 -1.88
CA THR A 113 14.20 8.31 -2.37
C THR A 113 13.81 9.30 -3.46
N ARG A 114 12.94 8.84 -4.36
CA ARG A 114 12.60 9.44 -5.66
C ARG A 114 11.72 10.69 -5.62
N PHE A 115 11.62 11.36 -4.48
CA PHE A 115 10.45 12.16 -4.11
C PHE A 115 10.76 13.53 -3.50
N VAL A 116 12.03 13.84 -3.28
CA VAL A 116 12.44 15.07 -2.62
C VAL A 116 12.10 16.29 -3.48
N ASN A 117 11.39 17.26 -2.89
CA ASN A 117 10.85 18.46 -3.55
C ASN A 117 9.77 18.23 -4.61
N ASP A 118 9.31 16.99 -4.80
CA ASP A 118 8.34 16.65 -5.83
C ASP A 118 6.91 16.49 -5.28
N ARG A 119 5.92 16.60 -6.17
CA ARG A 119 4.50 16.43 -5.86
C ARG A 119 4.02 15.01 -6.16
N ILE A 120 3.40 14.35 -5.19
CA ILE A 120 3.08 12.91 -5.29
C ILE A 120 1.62 12.69 -5.00
N PHE A 121 0.90 12.15 -5.98
CA PHE A 121 -0.47 11.71 -5.80
C PHE A 121 -0.52 10.33 -5.13
N VAL A 122 -1.07 10.30 -3.92
CA VAL A 122 -1.22 9.10 -3.09
C VAL A 122 -2.68 8.96 -2.67
N PRO A 123 -3.51 8.23 -3.44
CA PRO A 123 -4.92 8.05 -3.13
C PRO A 123 -5.22 6.81 -2.26
N PHE A 124 -4.20 6.16 -1.69
CA PHE A 124 -4.42 5.01 -0.83
C PHE A 124 -5.16 5.43 0.45
N PRO A 125 -6.26 4.75 0.82
CA PRO A 125 -7.00 5.10 2.02
C PRO A 125 -6.19 4.88 3.31
N PRO A 126 -6.40 5.71 4.36
CA PRO A 126 -5.67 5.63 5.63
C PRO A 126 -6.06 4.41 6.50
N PHE A 127 -7.04 3.60 6.08
CA PHE A 127 -7.31 2.29 6.68
C PHE A 127 -6.43 1.16 6.11
N HIS A 128 -5.58 1.47 5.11
CA HIS A 128 -4.48 0.62 4.67
C HIS A 128 -3.16 1.24 5.11
N LEU A 129 -2.16 0.39 5.42
CA LEU A 129 -0.84 0.87 5.81
C LEU A 129 -0.22 1.75 4.71
N ALA A 130 -0.41 1.43 3.43
CA ALA A 130 0.04 2.27 2.32
C ALA A 130 -0.45 3.72 2.42
N GLY A 131 -1.73 3.94 2.75
CA GLY A 131 -2.28 5.30 2.88
C GLY A 131 -1.64 6.08 4.02
N LEU A 132 -1.41 5.43 5.16
CA LEU A 132 -0.73 6.07 6.29
C LEU A 132 0.76 6.27 6.04
N ASN A 133 1.44 5.28 5.48
CA ASN A 133 2.88 5.26 5.31
C ASN A 133 3.36 6.20 4.19
N TYR A 134 2.62 6.26 3.09
CA TYR A 134 2.89 7.21 2.01
C TYR A 134 2.29 8.59 2.30
N GLY A 135 1.10 8.66 2.90
CA GLY A 135 0.41 9.93 3.12
C GLY A 135 0.96 10.79 4.25
N LEU A 136 1.64 10.21 5.25
CA LEU A 136 2.18 10.93 6.41
C LEU A 136 3.72 10.99 6.41
N PRO A 137 4.47 9.88 6.64
CA PRO A 137 5.94 9.87 6.60
C PRO A 137 6.57 10.55 5.39
N ILE A 138 6.10 10.26 4.18
CA ILE A 138 6.70 10.86 2.97
C ILE A 138 6.51 12.37 2.97
N ALA A 139 5.32 12.85 3.31
CA ALA A 139 5.06 14.29 3.43
C ALA A 139 5.97 14.97 4.47
N LEU A 140 6.22 14.29 5.59
CA LEU A 140 6.89 14.86 6.76
C LEU A 140 8.42 14.77 6.72
N TRP A 141 8.99 13.75 6.07
CA TRP A 141 10.42 13.44 6.16
C TRP A 141 11.19 13.62 4.86
N TYR A 142 10.50 13.79 3.73
CA TYR A 142 11.12 13.78 2.40
C TYR A 142 10.98 15.11 1.64
N ASP A 143 10.60 16.20 2.30
CA ASP A 143 10.33 17.50 1.64
C ASP A 143 9.44 17.36 0.39
N ALA A 144 8.52 16.38 0.40
CA ALA A 144 7.63 16.06 -0.70
C ALA A 144 6.25 16.66 -0.43
N THR A 145 5.58 17.12 -1.47
CA THR A 145 4.19 17.58 -1.34
C THR A 145 3.22 16.47 -1.68
N MET A 146 2.43 16.02 -0.71
CA MET A 146 1.35 15.07 -0.97
C MET A 146 0.17 15.75 -1.66
N VAL A 147 -0.26 15.13 -2.77
CA VAL A 147 -1.53 15.45 -3.44
C VAL A 147 -2.53 14.38 -3.01
N LEU A 148 -3.57 14.78 -2.29
CA LEU A 148 -4.64 13.89 -1.84
C LEU A 148 -5.85 14.01 -2.78
N PRO A 149 -6.64 12.94 -2.95
CA PRO A 149 -7.89 13.03 -3.69
C PRO A 149 -8.89 13.96 -2.97
N PRO A 150 -9.79 14.64 -3.70
CA PRO A 150 -10.88 15.40 -3.10
C PRO A 150 -11.70 14.57 -2.11
N ALA A 151 -12.11 15.19 -1.01
CA ALA A 151 -12.96 14.54 -0.01
C ALA A 151 -14.37 14.26 -0.56
N GLY A 152 -15.03 13.23 -0.03
CA GLY A 152 -16.45 12.95 -0.28
C GLY A 152 -16.77 12.18 -1.57
N ALA A 153 -15.80 11.99 -2.47
CA ALA A 153 -15.97 11.17 -3.66
C ALA A 153 -15.27 9.80 -3.49
N PRO A 154 -15.90 8.69 -3.91
CA PRO A 154 -15.21 7.42 -4.06
C PRO A 154 -14.04 7.57 -5.04
N LEU A 155 -12.91 6.92 -4.74
CA LEU A 155 -11.79 6.90 -5.65
C LEU A 155 -12.17 6.15 -6.94
N SER A 156 -11.97 6.78 -8.09
CA SER A 156 -12.19 6.22 -9.42
C SER A 156 -11.02 6.57 -10.34
N ALA A 157 -10.87 5.83 -11.44
CA ALA A 157 -9.84 6.15 -12.44
C ALA A 157 -10.05 7.53 -13.07
N GLU A 158 -11.30 7.94 -13.26
CA GLU A 158 -11.67 9.29 -13.71
C GLU A 158 -11.20 10.35 -12.72
N LEU A 159 -11.45 10.17 -11.42
CA LEU A 159 -10.97 11.11 -10.39
C LEU A 159 -9.44 11.18 -10.36
N CYS A 160 -8.76 10.03 -10.45
CA CYS A 160 -7.31 9.99 -10.55
C CYS A 160 -6.81 10.78 -11.77
N HIS A 161 -7.47 10.62 -12.92
CA HIS A 161 -7.14 11.34 -14.14
C HIS A 161 -7.34 12.86 -13.97
N THR A 162 -8.45 13.30 -13.38
CA THR A 162 -8.69 14.71 -13.04
C THR A 162 -7.57 15.26 -12.15
N VAL A 163 -7.11 14.50 -11.15
CA VAL A 163 -5.99 14.91 -10.29
C VAL A 163 -4.67 14.97 -11.07
N HIS A 164 -4.42 14.05 -12.00
CA HIS A 164 -3.25 14.14 -12.88
C HIS A 164 -3.27 15.39 -13.76
N LEU A 165 -4.44 15.82 -14.21
CA LEU A 165 -4.59 17.03 -15.02
C LEU A 165 -4.43 18.33 -14.23
N HIS A 166 -4.98 18.39 -13.01
CA HIS A 166 -5.16 19.64 -12.27
C HIS A 166 -4.38 19.73 -10.95
N GLY A 167 -4.01 18.59 -10.36
CA GLY A 167 -3.34 18.52 -9.06
C GLY A 167 -1.83 18.82 -9.10
N ARG A 168 -1.27 19.00 -10.32
CA ARG A 168 0.16 19.17 -10.57
C ARG A 168 0.99 18.06 -9.92
N ALA A 169 0.50 16.82 -9.99
CA ALA A 169 1.25 15.67 -9.51
C ALA A 169 2.37 15.34 -10.51
N GLU A 170 3.57 15.11 -10.00
CA GLU A 170 4.73 14.68 -10.78
C GLU A 170 4.91 13.17 -10.69
N HIS A 171 4.52 12.58 -9.56
CA HIS A 171 4.45 11.15 -9.36
C HIS A 171 3.04 10.72 -8.99
N SER A 172 2.70 9.49 -9.33
CA SER A 172 1.43 8.88 -8.92
C SER A 172 1.68 7.47 -8.42
N MET A 173 1.02 7.09 -7.33
CA MET A 173 0.99 5.72 -6.85
C MET A 173 -0.44 5.18 -6.91
N LEU A 174 -0.69 4.11 -7.66
CA LEU A 174 -2.03 3.57 -7.88
C LEU A 174 -2.08 2.06 -7.66
N THR A 175 -3.27 1.50 -7.43
CA THR A 175 -3.48 0.06 -7.47
C THR A 175 -3.50 -0.43 -8.93
N PRO A 176 -3.14 -1.71 -9.18
CA PRO A 176 -3.26 -2.30 -10.52
C PRO A 176 -4.66 -2.15 -11.12
N SER A 177 -5.71 -2.26 -10.30
CA SER A 177 -7.10 -2.06 -10.74
C SER A 177 -7.35 -0.69 -11.36
N LEU A 178 -6.81 0.40 -10.79
CA LEU A 178 -6.94 1.74 -11.36
C LEU A 178 -6.09 1.87 -12.62
N ILE A 179 -4.89 1.31 -12.62
CA ILE A 179 -3.97 1.35 -13.76
C ILE A 179 -4.58 0.63 -14.98
N ASN A 180 -5.27 -0.49 -14.77
CA ASN A 180 -5.98 -1.21 -15.83
C ASN A 180 -7.09 -0.36 -16.47
N GLU A 181 -7.75 0.53 -15.72
CA GLU A 181 -8.74 1.45 -16.29
C GLU A 181 -8.08 2.56 -17.11
N PHE A 182 -6.91 3.06 -16.69
CA PHE A 182 -6.11 3.95 -17.55
C PHE A 182 -5.72 3.24 -18.85
N ALA A 183 -5.31 1.97 -18.76
CA ALA A 183 -4.91 1.19 -19.93
C ALA A 183 -6.01 1.05 -20.99
N LYS A 184 -7.29 1.11 -20.60
CA LYS A 184 -8.44 1.01 -21.51
C LYS A 184 -8.81 2.33 -22.20
N ASN A 185 -8.24 3.46 -21.81
CA ASN A 185 -8.60 4.79 -22.33
C ASN A 185 -7.40 5.50 -22.93
N ASP A 186 -7.40 5.64 -24.27
CA ASP A 186 -6.30 6.22 -25.05
C ASP A 186 -5.92 7.64 -24.60
N THR A 187 -6.92 8.47 -24.30
CA THR A 187 -6.68 9.84 -23.82
C THR A 187 -6.02 9.80 -22.44
N TRP A 188 -6.50 8.97 -21.53
CA TRP A 188 -5.94 8.89 -20.18
C TRP A 188 -4.52 8.32 -20.19
N ARG A 189 -4.26 7.26 -20.98
CA ARG A 189 -2.91 6.71 -21.17
C ARG A 189 -1.94 7.77 -21.66
N ALA A 190 -2.32 8.53 -22.70
CA ALA A 190 -1.46 9.56 -23.26
C ALA A 190 -1.08 10.65 -22.25
N GLN A 191 -1.97 10.96 -21.29
CA GLN A 191 -1.67 11.95 -20.24
C GLN A 191 -0.74 11.42 -19.13
N LEU A 192 -0.50 10.11 -19.04
CA LEU A 192 0.47 9.57 -18.07
C LEU A 192 1.89 10.10 -18.31
N GLY A 193 2.23 10.49 -19.54
CA GLY A 193 3.54 11.09 -19.85
C GLY A 193 3.79 12.48 -19.25
N ARG A 194 2.80 13.06 -18.57
CA ARG A 194 3.01 14.25 -17.72
C ARG A 194 3.68 13.90 -16.39
N LEU A 195 3.58 12.65 -15.95
CA LEU A 195 4.20 12.18 -14.72
C LEU A 195 5.67 11.86 -14.99
N LYS A 196 6.54 12.21 -14.04
CA LYS A 196 7.91 11.68 -13.97
C LYS A 196 7.91 10.17 -13.74
N SER A 197 6.94 9.66 -12.97
CA SER A 197 6.72 8.21 -12.84
C SER A 197 5.33 7.82 -12.33
N LEU A 198 4.94 6.60 -12.69
CA LEU A 198 3.77 5.90 -12.15
C LEU A 198 4.24 4.67 -11.38
N THR A 199 3.82 4.53 -10.13
CA THR A 199 4.13 3.37 -9.29
C THR A 199 2.88 2.55 -9.04
N TYR A 200 2.93 1.24 -9.27
CA TYR A 200 1.86 0.32 -8.86
C TYR A 200 2.19 -0.35 -7.53
N SER A 201 1.17 -0.58 -6.70
CA SER A 201 1.31 -1.29 -5.43
C SER A 201 0.02 -1.98 -4.99
N GLY A 202 0.14 -2.96 -4.10
CA GLY A 202 -0.98 -3.72 -3.54
C GLY A 202 -1.45 -4.93 -4.35
N GLY A 203 -0.75 -5.26 -5.45
CA GLY A 203 -1.01 -6.46 -6.24
C GLY A 203 -0.16 -6.50 -7.52
N PRO A 204 -0.17 -7.63 -8.24
CA PRO A 204 0.50 -7.75 -9.53
C PRO A 204 -0.17 -6.89 -10.60
N LEU A 205 0.62 -6.43 -11.56
CA LEU A 205 0.16 -5.75 -12.77
C LEU A 205 0.43 -6.67 -13.98
N ALA A 206 -0.55 -6.82 -14.88
CA ALA A 206 -0.42 -7.69 -16.04
C ALA A 206 0.67 -7.18 -17.01
N ASP A 207 1.44 -8.12 -17.58
CA ASP A 207 2.60 -7.83 -18.43
C ASP A 207 2.24 -6.97 -19.64
N ASP A 208 1.12 -7.27 -20.29
CA ASP A 208 0.63 -6.53 -21.47
C ASP A 208 0.25 -5.07 -21.13
N VAL A 209 -0.38 -4.86 -19.97
CA VAL A 209 -0.72 -3.52 -19.46
C VAL A 209 0.55 -2.75 -19.12
N ALA A 210 1.49 -3.38 -18.41
CA ALA A 210 2.72 -2.72 -18.02
C ALA A 210 3.60 -2.36 -19.23
N ASP A 211 3.76 -3.27 -20.19
CA ASP A 211 4.48 -3.04 -21.45
C ASP A 211 3.81 -1.93 -22.28
N MET A 212 2.48 -1.85 -22.29
CA MET A 212 1.77 -0.76 -22.93
C MET A 212 2.05 0.59 -22.26
N LEU A 213 1.95 0.67 -20.93
CA LEU A 213 2.05 1.92 -20.19
C LEU A 213 3.48 2.42 -20.02
N SER A 214 4.47 1.53 -20.02
CA SER A 214 5.90 1.88 -19.96
C SER A 214 6.35 2.77 -21.13
N LYS A 215 5.61 2.76 -22.24
CA LYS A 215 5.84 3.65 -23.41
C LYS A 215 5.42 5.10 -23.15
N TYR A 216 4.56 5.33 -22.16
CA TYR A 216 4.01 6.66 -21.85
C TYR A 216 4.63 7.26 -20.59
N THR A 217 5.04 6.44 -19.61
CA THR A 217 5.59 6.90 -18.35
C THR A 217 6.61 5.90 -17.81
N LYS A 218 7.54 6.38 -16.97
CA LYS A 218 8.39 5.49 -16.18
C LYS A 218 7.54 4.70 -15.19
N LEU A 219 7.42 3.40 -15.41
CA LEU A 219 6.64 2.49 -14.57
C LEU A 219 7.52 1.89 -13.47
N ASN A 220 7.02 1.93 -12.24
CA ASN A 220 7.69 1.38 -11.06
C ASN A 220 6.76 0.45 -10.28
N SER A 221 7.38 -0.42 -9.49
CA SER A 221 6.69 -1.35 -8.61
C SER A 221 7.04 -1.03 -7.16
N SER A 222 6.04 -1.08 -6.28
CA SER A 222 6.26 -0.98 -4.83
C SER A 222 5.56 -2.12 -4.12
N MET A 223 6.29 -2.78 -3.23
CA MET A 223 5.81 -3.91 -2.45
C MET A 223 5.88 -3.59 -0.96
N GLY A 224 4.89 -4.10 -0.25
CA GLY A 224 4.81 -4.06 1.19
C GLY A 224 3.62 -4.86 1.69
N ALA A 225 3.62 -5.17 2.97
CA ALA A 225 2.47 -5.75 3.66
C ALA A 225 2.15 -4.94 4.91
N THR A 226 1.01 -5.24 5.54
CA THR A 226 0.61 -4.56 6.78
C THR A 226 1.57 -4.89 7.92
N GLU A 227 2.16 -6.09 7.89
CA GLU A 227 3.01 -6.66 8.93
C GLU A 227 4.44 -6.09 8.91
N TYR A 228 5.00 -5.88 7.71
CA TYR A 228 6.40 -5.48 7.52
C TYR A 228 6.58 -4.14 6.80
N GLY A 229 5.49 -3.46 6.41
CA GLY A 229 5.55 -2.16 5.76
C GLY A 229 6.11 -2.22 4.33
N GLY A 230 6.51 -1.06 3.81
CA GLY A 230 7.17 -0.96 2.51
C GLY A 230 8.66 -1.24 2.62
N ILE A 231 9.23 -1.94 1.64
CA ILE A 231 10.65 -2.31 1.62
C ILE A 231 11.45 -1.27 0.82
N PRO A 232 12.64 -0.83 1.29
CA PRO A 232 13.48 0.09 0.52
C PRO A 232 13.94 -0.57 -0.79
N GLN A 233 13.88 0.19 -1.87
CA GLN A 233 14.26 -0.27 -3.19
C GLN A 233 15.33 0.62 -3.81
N LEU A 234 16.31 -0.04 -4.42
CA LEU A 234 17.38 0.55 -5.17
C LEU A 234 16.90 0.95 -6.59
N PRO A 235 17.57 1.92 -7.23
CA PRO A 235 17.34 2.23 -8.64
C PRO A 235 17.57 1.01 -9.54
N LYS A 236 16.66 0.81 -10.49
CA LYS A 236 16.74 -0.17 -11.57
C LYS A 236 16.60 0.52 -12.92
N GLU A 237 17.01 -0.15 -13.98
CA GLU A 237 16.93 0.36 -15.35
C GLU A 237 15.47 0.45 -15.81
N ASP A 238 15.22 1.33 -16.77
CA ASP A 238 13.92 1.42 -17.41
C ASP A 238 13.71 0.14 -18.26
N GLY A 239 12.53 -0.48 -18.12
CA GLY A 239 12.21 -1.78 -18.73
C GLY A 239 12.19 -2.95 -17.74
N ASP A 240 12.86 -2.85 -16.59
CA ASP A 240 12.82 -3.87 -15.53
C ASP A 240 11.57 -3.71 -14.62
N TRP A 241 10.45 -3.25 -15.16
CA TRP A 241 9.26 -2.85 -14.38
C TRP A 241 8.66 -3.99 -13.54
N GLN A 242 8.86 -5.24 -13.99
CA GLN A 242 8.41 -6.48 -13.34
C GLN A 242 9.33 -6.94 -12.20
N TYR A 243 10.53 -6.37 -12.09
CA TYR A 243 11.53 -6.77 -11.10
C TYR A 243 11.62 -5.76 -9.96
N PHE A 244 11.89 -6.27 -8.76
CA PHE A 244 12.24 -5.51 -7.58
C PHE A 244 13.74 -5.56 -7.37
N LYS A 245 14.33 -4.41 -7.04
CA LYS A 245 15.72 -4.32 -6.58
C LYS A 245 15.71 -3.89 -5.13
N PHE A 246 15.56 -4.83 -4.21
CA PHE A 246 15.49 -4.51 -2.79
C PHE A 246 16.86 -4.13 -2.24
N ASP A 247 16.89 -3.16 -1.31
CA ASP A 247 18.05 -2.92 -0.47
C ASP A 247 18.02 -3.92 0.69
N THR A 248 18.54 -5.11 0.44
CA THR A 248 18.41 -6.26 1.34
C THR A 248 19.13 -6.05 2.68
N GLU A 249 20.26 -5.33 2.65
CA GLU A 249 21.04 -5.00 3.84
C GLU A 249 20.27 -4.02 4.73
N SER A 250 19.79 -2.90 4.17
CA SER A 250 19.06 -1.89 4.94
C SER A 250 17.70 -2.38 5.43
N ALA A 251 17.06 -3.27 4.66
CA ALA A 251 15.80 -3.89 5.04
C ALA A 251 15.96 -5.03 6.06
N GLY A 252 17.18 -5.55 6.24
CA GLY A 252 17.41 -6.75 7.04
C GLY A 252 16.62 -7.94 6.51
N LEU A 253 16.78 -8.25 5.22
CA LEU A 253 16.13 -9.39 4.59
C LEU A 253 17.08 -10.16 3.67
N GLU A 254 16.70 -11.39 3.36
CA GLU A 254 17.36 -12.25 2.39
C GLU A 254 16.34 -13.08 1.60
N PHE A 255 16.81 -13.69 0.51
CA PHE A 255 16.02 -14.59 -0.32
C PHE A 255 16.54 -16.01 -0.17
N ARG A 256 15.73 -16.88 0.41
CA ARG A 256 16.07 -18.30 0.66
C ARG A 256 15.42 -19.19 -0.36
N GLU A 257 16.18 -20.10 -0.96
CA GLU A 257 15.62 -21.04 -1.93
C GLU A 257 14.64 -21.99 -1.25
N THR A 258 13.49 -22.21 -1.88
CA THR A 258 12.48 -23.16 -1.41
C THR A 258 12.83 -24.58 -1.87
N GLU A 259 11.99 -25.55 -1.51
CA GLU A 259 12.10 -26.92 -2.05
C GLU A 259 11.94 -26.97 -3.58
N GLN A 260 11.28 -25.97 -4.18
CA GLN A 260 11.17 -25.83 -5.62
C GLN A 260 12.36 -25.06 -6.17
N ALA A 261 13.21 -25.74 -6.95
CA ALA A 261 14.41 -25.16 -7.51
C ALA A 261 14.14 -23.87 -8.30
N GLY A 262 14.95 -22.84 -8.06
CA GLY A 262 14.82 -21.52 -8.70
C GLY A 262 13.74 -20.61 -8.11
N LEU A 263 12.97 -21.06 -7.12
CA LEU A 263 11.97 -20.28 -6.41
C LEU A 263 12.47 -19.93 -5.01
N TYR A 264 12.39 -18.65 -4.64
CA TYR A 264 12.96 -18.11 -3.42
C TYR A 264 11.90 -17.42 -2.56
N GLU A 265 11.90 -17.68 -1.26
CA GLU A 265 11.08 -16.94 -0.29
C GLU A 265 11.87 -15.73 0.25
N MET A 266 11.19 -14.60 0.38
CA MET A 266 11.73 -13.43 1.10
C MET A 266 11.57 -13.62 2.62
N VAL A 267 12.68 -13.59 3.35
CA VAL A 267 12.75 -13.82 4.80
C VAL A 267 13.50 -12.68 5.47
N PHE A 268 12.95 -12.12 6.55
CA PHE A 268 13.59 -11.07 7.34
C PHE A 268 14.48 -11.67 8.43
N LEU A 269 15.49 -10.91 8.90
CA LEU A 269 16.54 -11.37 9.82
C LEU A 269 16.06 -12.04 11.12
N ASP A 270 14.85 -11.74 11.60
CA ASP A 270 14.24 -12.35 12.78
C ASP A 270 13.44 -13.63 12.46
N GLU A 271 13.79 -14.33 11.37
CA GLU A 271 13.06 -15.52 10.87
C GLU A 271 11.58 -15.22 10.56
N TYR A 272 11.27 -13.97 10.19
CA TYR A 272 9.93 -13.63 9.73
C TYR A 272 9.81 -14.01 8.24
N HIS A 273 9.11 -15.10 8.00
CA HIS A 273 8.75 -15.60 6.68
C HIS A 273 7.61 -14.77 6.08
N SER A 274 7.90 -14.00 5.03
CA SER A 274 6.89 -13.18 4.35
C SER A 274 5.85 -14.00 3.59
N LYS A 275 6.22 -15.25 3.23
CA LYS A 275 5.50 -16.11 2.28
C LYS A 275 5.43 -15.56 0.86
N ASP A 276 6.13 -14.48 0.55
CA ASP A 276 6.21 -13.93 -0.80
C ASP A 276 7.35 -14.65 -1.55
N LEU A 277 7.01 -15.22 -2.72
CA LEU A 277 7.89 -16.02 -3.54
C LEU A 277 8.39 -15.26 -4.77
N PHE A 278 9.66 -15.48 -5.11
CA PHE A 278 10.37 -14.75 -6.15
C PHE A 278 11.26 -15.64 -7.00
N THR A 279 11.51 -15.21 -8.23
CA THR A 279 12.56 -15.74 -9.11
C THR A 279 13.64 -14.69 -9.33
N LYS A 280 14.88 -15.15 -9.59
CA LYS A 280 16.00 -14.27 -9.95
C LYS A 280 15.86 -13.81 -11.40
N HIS A 281 16.24 -12.57 -11.69
CA HIS A 281 16.43 -12.15 -13.07
C HIS A 281 17.51 -13.01 -13.74
N PRO A 282 17.30 -13.47 -14.99
CA PRO A 282 18.19 -14.43 -15.66
C PRO A 282 19.62 -13.92 -15.96
N THR A 283 19.89 -12.62 -15.81
CA THR A 283 21.14 -11.98 -16.26
C THR A 283 21.60 -10.83 -15.37
N LYS A 284 20.67 -10.11 -14.72
CA LYS A 284 20.97 -8.97 -13.84
C LYS A 284 20.92 -9.38 -12.38
N SER A 285 22.05 -9.30 -11.67
CA SER A 285 22.12 -9.64 -10.25
C SER A 285 21.30 -8.68 -9.38
N GLY A 286 20.69 -9.21 -8.31
CA GLY A 286 19.92 -8.44 -7.32
C GLY A 286 18.52 -8.02 -7.76
N LEU A 287 18.07 -8.43 -8.95
CA LEU A 287 16.69 -8.22 -9.42
C LEU A 287 15.85 -9.47 -9.19
N TRP A 288 14.69 -9.27 -8.58
CA TRP A 288 13.77 -10.32 -8.14
C TRP A 288 12.39 -10.10 -8.76
N LYS A 289 11.85 -11.10 -9.47
CA LYS A 289 10.47 -11.05 -9.98
C LYS A 289 9.56 -11.72 -8.97
N TYR A 290 8.46 -11.07 -8.60
CA TYR A 290 7.45 -11.67 -7.73
C TYR A 290 6.66 -12.73 -8.52
N GLU A 291 6.43 -13.89 -7.93
CA GLU A 291 5.71 -15.00 -8.55
C GLU A 291 4.35 -15.26 -7.90
N ALA A 292 4.33 -15.37 -6.58
CA ALA A 292 3.14 -15.80 -5.85
C ALA A 292 3.31 -15.63 -4.34
N ARG A 293 2.20 -15.86 -3.64
CA ARG A 293 2.18 -16.20 -2.22
C ARG A 293 2.31 -17.70 -2.03
N LEU A 294 3.12 -18.13 -1.06
CA LEU A 294 3.26 -19.53 -0.68
C LEU A 294 1.92 -20.13 -0.20
N ASP A 295 1.09 -19.33 0.48
CA ASP A 295 -0.23 -19.74 0.95
C ASP A 295 -1.32 -19.74 -0.13
N ASP A 296 -1.06 -19.19 -1.33
CA ASP A 296 -1.96 -19.26 -2.48
C ASP A 296 -1.62 -20.43 -3.43
N MET A 297 -0.54 -21.18 -3.18
CA MET A 297 -0.17 -22.33 -4.00
C MET A 297 -1.18 -23.46 -3.83
N ILE A 298 -1.82 -23.86 -4.92
CA ILE A 298 -2.79 -24.97 -4.93
C ILE A 298 -2.03 -26.29 -5.01
N VAL A 299 -2.18 -27.15 -4.02
CA VAL A 299 -1.64 -28.52 -4.04
C VAL A 299 -2.64 -29.42 -4.74
N LEU A 300 -2.28 -29.89 -5.94
CA LEU A 300 -3.10 -30.81 -6.71
C LEU A 300 -3.12 -32.20 -6.07
N SER A 301 -4.11 -33.03 -6.41
CA SER A 301 -4.26 -34.39 -5.85
C SER A 301 -3.08 -35.32 -6.13
N ASN A 302 -2.23 -34.99 -7.11
CA ASN A 302 -0.99 -35.69 -7.44
C ASN A 302 0.23 -35.14 -6.66
N GLY A 303 0.05 -34.16 -5.78
CA GLY A 303 1.12 -33.52 -5.00
C GLY A 303 1.83 -32.37 -5.70
N GLU A 304 1.52 -32.10 -6.97
CA GLU A 304 2.08 -30.96 -7.70
C GLU A 304 1.56 -29.63 -7.15
N LYS A 305 2.42 -28.61 -7.09
CA LYS A 305 2.05 -27.27 -6.62
C LYS A 305 1.79 -26.36 -7.82
N LEU A 306 0.56 -25.86 -7.93
CA LEU A 306 0.11 -24.95 -8.97
C LEU A 306 0.09 -23.51 -8.45
N ASN A 307 0.69 -22.58 -9.21
CA ASN A 307 0.54 -21.14 -8.97
C ASN A 307 -0.73 -20.65 -9.69
N PRO A 308 -1.82 -20.28 -8.98
CA PRO A 308 -3.04 -19.80 -9.62
C PRO A 308 -2.85 -18.47 -10.33
N VAL A 309 -1.95 -17.59 -9.86
CA VAL A 309 -1.76 -16.23 -10.41
C VAL A 309 -1.32 -16.26 -11.88
N GLN A 310 -0.40 -17.16 -12.23
CA GLN A 310 0.04 -17.31 -13.62
C GLN A 310 -1.10 -17.80 -14.53
N MET A 311 -1.92 -18.74 -14.02
CA MET A 311 -3.06 -19.28 -14.76
C MET A 311 -4.16 -18.22 -14.94
N GLU A 312 -4.48 -17.47 -13.89
CA GLU A 312 -5.42 -16.34 -13.94
C GLU A 312 -4.96 -15.29 -14.96
N GLY A 313 -3.68 -14.92 -14.92
CA GLY A 313 -3.06 -14.00 -15.88
C GLY A 313 -3.23 -14.47 -17.31
N LEU A 314 -2.92 -15.74 -17.60
CA LEU A 314 -3.10 -16.33 -18.93
C LEU A 314 -4.58 -16.35 -19.37
N ILE A 315 -5.49 -16.77 -18.50
CA ILE A 315 -6.93 -16.87 -18.83
C ILE A 315 -7.53 -15.48 -19.09
N THR A 316 -7.11 -14.47 -18.32
CA THR A 316 -7.57 -13.08 -18.48
C THR A 316 -7.09 -12.41 -19.77
N THR A 317 -6.09 -12.96 -20.47
CA THR A 317 -5.73 -12.50 -21.82
C THR A 317 -6.79 -12.84 -22.87
N CYS A 318 -7.72 -13.77 -22.59
CA CYS A 318 -8.80 -14.12 -23.50
C CYS A 318 -9.84 -12.98 -23.55
N PRO A 319 -10.15 -12.41 -24.74
CA PRO A 319 -11.09 -11.28 -24.86
C PRO A 319 -12.52 -11.56 -24.34
N ALA A 320 -12.90 -12.85 -24.25
CA ALA A 320 -14.20 -13.27 -23.71
C ALA A 320 -14.24 -13.28 -22.17
N VAL A 321 -13.10 -13.19 -21.49
CA VAL A 321 -12.98 -13.27 -20.04
C VAL A 321 -12.82 -11.87 -19.45
N LYS A 322 -13.78 -11.45 -18.62
CA LYS A 322 -13.71 -10.16 -17.91
C LYS A 322 -12.80 -10.20 -16.67
N GLY A 323 -12.63 -11.37 -16.08
CA GLY A 323 -11.80 -11.63 -14.90
C GLY A 323 -11.73 -13.12 -14.62
N CYS A 324 -10.66 -13.57 -13.98
CA CYS A 324 -10.45 -14.96 -13.59
C CYS A 324 -10.00 -15.02 -12.13
N LEU A 325 -10.48 -16.03 -11.41
CA LEU A 325 -10.00 -16.42 -10.08
C LEU A 325 -9.94 -17.95 -10.07
N VAL A 326 -8.79 -18.50 -9.74
CA VAL A 326 -8.56 -19.94 -9.63
C VAL A 326 -8.45 -20.29 -8.15
N VAL A 327 -9.31 -21.21 -7.70
CA VAL A 327 -9.39 -21.67 -6.31
C VAL A 327 -9.23 -23.18 -6.24
N GLY A 328 -8.64 -23.68 -5.15
CA GLY A 328 -8.39 -25.10 -4.91
C GLY A 328 -8.27 -25.44 -3.44
#